data_AF-A0AA42B0A6-F1
#
_entry.id   AF-A0AA42B0A6-F1
#
_cell.length_a   1.000
_cell.length_b   1.000
_cell.length_c   1.000
_cell.angle_alpha   90.00
_cell.angle_beta   90.00
_cell.angle_gamma   90.00
#
_symmetry.space_group_name_H-M   'P 1'
#
loop_
_entity.id
_entity.type
_entity.pdbx_description
1 polymer ?
#
loop_
_entity_poly.entity_id
_entity_poly.type
_entity_poly.pdbx_seq_one_letter_code
_entity_poly.pdbx_strand_id
1 'polypeptide(L)'
;MTNLLLEEFEKLGHILVQHLKEQPIIVAHTQITFDGSKIKELLSNNKSDLLEKALDMAVIEAQKDANSVTPCTEIMRVVLDQLGPLTGLPPYGAIHEIDKIVDDVLLLKMKIQEEENKGMEDEDKKVKHLKMSMRELLEHVMLELEANKPISVSSNSVIHT
;
A
#
# COMPACT_ATOMS: atom_id res chain seq x y z
N MET A 1 37.27 -9.81 37.92
CA MET A 1 36.10 -8.94 37.67
C MET A 1 35.19 -9.51 36.59
N THR A 2 35.72 -10.15 35.55
CA THR A 2 34.96 -10.81 34.46
C THR A 2 34.14 -12.04 34.90
N ASN A 3 34.67 -12.89 35.78
CA ASN A 3 33.96 -14.11 36.23
C ASN A 3 32.71 -13.82 37.06
N LEU A 4 32.75 -12.79 37.92
CA LEU A 4 31.59 -12.37 38.72
C LEU A 4 30.44 -11.88 37.83
N LEU A 5 30.77 -11.17 36.74
CA LEU A 5 29.79 -10.63 35.81
C LEU A 5 29.13 -11.75 35.00
N LEU A 6 29.89 -12.79 34.65
CA LEU A 6 29.38 -13.99 34.00
C LEU A 6 28.45 -14.79 34.93
N GLU A 7 28.85 -15.02 36.18
CA GLU A 7 28.03 -15.75 37.17
C GLU A 7 26.70 -15.04 37.44
N GLU A 8 26.69 -13.72 37.57
CA GLU A 8 25.46 -12.94 37.74
C GLU A 8 24.58 -12.95 36.48
N PHE A 9 25.18 -12.93 35.29
CA PHE A 9 24.45 -13.07 34.03
C PHE A 9 23.79 -14.45 33.88
N GLU A 10 24.47 -15.53 34.28
CA GLU A 10 23.92 -16.88 34.28
C GLU A 10 22.72 -17.01 35.24
N LYS A 11 22.82 -16.45 36.45
CA LYS A 11 21.70 -16.41 37.39
C LYS A 11 20.50 -15.67 36.82
N LEU A 12 20.72 -14.51 36.19
CA LEU A 12 19.65 -13.76 35.53
C LEU A 12 19.01 -14.58 34.41
N GLY A 13 19.81 -15.27 33.59
CA GLY A 13 19.32 -16.18 32.56
C GLY A 13 18.42 -17.29 33.13
N HIS A 14 18.83 -17.91 34.24
CA HIS A 14 18.01 -18.92 34.93
C HIS A 14 16.68 -18.35 35.44
N ILE A 15 16.69 -17.16 36.04
CA ILE A 15 15.48 -16.48 36.50
C ILE A 15 14.53 -16.19 35.33
N LEU A 16 15.06 -15.65 34.22
CA LEU A 16 14.27 -15.36 33.03
C LEU A 16 13.66 -16.63 32.43
N VAL A 17 14.43 -17.72 32.33
CA VAL A 17 13.93 -19.02 31.84
C VAL A 17 12.82 -19.56 32.74
N GLN A 18 12.96 -19.46 34.06
CA GLN A 18 11.92 -19.91 34.98
C GLN A 18 10.66 -19.05 34.84
N HIS A 19 10.81 -17.73 34.78
CA HIS A 19 9.69 -16.80 34.55
C HIS A 19 8.96 -17.09 33.23
N LEU A 20 9.69 -17.32 32.14
CA LEU A 20 9.08 -17.64 30.84
C LEU A 20 8.40 -19.02 30.82
N LYS A 21 8.80 -19.95 31.69
CA LYS A 21 8.10 -21.24 31.85
C LYS A 21 6.80 -21.08 32.65
N GLU A 22 6.81 -20.23 33.68
CA GLU A 22 5.64 -19.96 34.53
C GLU A 22 4.64 -19.03 33.85
N GLN A 23 5.13 -18.05 33.09
CA GLN A 23 4.37 -17.05 32.35
C GLN A 23 4.91 -16.98 30.90
N PRO A 24 4.45 -17.88 30.02
CA PRO A 24 4.90 -17.90 28.63
C PRO A 24 4.49 -16.62 27.91
N ILE A 25 5.45 -16.03 27.20
CA ILE A 25 5.21 -14.90 26.31
C ILE A 25 4.74 -15.45 24.97
N ILE A 26 3.52 -15.09 24.57
CA ILE A 26 2.97 -15.46 23.27
C ILE A 26 3.41 -14.41 22.24
N VAL A 27 3.96 -14.86 21.12
CA VAL A 27 4.32 -13.97 20.00
C VAL A 27 3.41 -14.27 18.82
N ALA A 28 2.62 -13.28 18.40
CA ALA A 28 1.93 -13.30 17.13
C ALA A 28 2.92 -13.02 16.00
N HIS A 29 2.95 -13.91 15.01
CA HIS A 29 3.65 -13.71 13.75
C HIS A 29 2.62 -13.40 12.68
N THR A 30 2.73 -12.26 12.00
CA THR A 30 1.89 -11.91 10.85
C THR A 30 2.77 -11.65 9.66
N GLN A 31 2.43 -12.24 8.50
CA GLN A 31 3.07 -11.95 7.23
C GLN A 31 2.00 -11.58 6.21
N ILE A 32 2.18 -10.44 5.55
CA ILE A 32 1.34 -9.97 4.47
C ILE A 32 2.18 -9.95 3.20
N THR A 33 1.66 -10.54 2.14
CA THR A 33 2.30 -10.58 0.83
C THR A 33 1.48 -9.81 -0.18
N PHE A 34 2.13 -8.90 -0.91
CA PHE A 34 1.57 -8.12 -2.00
C PHE A 34 2.12 -8.68 -3.32
N ASP A 35 1.27 -9.39 -4.06
CA ASP A 35 1.64 -10.14 -5.28
C ASP A 35 0.86 -9.69 -6.53
N GLY A 36 0.06 -8.62 -6.42
CA GLY A 36 -0.75 -8.10 -7.51
C GLY A 36 -2.03 -8.89 -7.81
N SER A 37 -2.25 -10.06 -7.18
CA SER A 37 -3.38 -10.95 -7.51
C SER A 37 -4.75 -10.32 -7.31
N LYS A 38 -4.94 -9.55 -6.22
CA LYS A 38 -6.18 -8.81 -5.96
C LYS A 38 -6.44 -7.72 -6.99
N ILE A 39 -5.39 -7.03 -7.44
CA ILE A 39 -5.49 -6.02 -8.50
C ILE A 39 -5.87 -6.67 -9.82
N LYS A 40 -5.22 -7.79 -10.17
CA LYS A 40 -5.56 -8.60 -11.34
C LYS A 40 -7.01 -9.04 -11.34
N GLU A 41 -7.48 -9.54 -10.20
CA GLU A 41 -8.87 -9.95 -10.03
C GLU A 41 -9.84 -8.76 -10.19
N LEU A 42 -9.49 -7.59 -9.63
CA LEU A 42 -10.28 -6.36 -9.73
C LEU A 42 -10.35 -5.81 -11.16
N LEU A 43 -9.25 -5.92 -11.93
CA LEU A 43 -9.16 -5.51 -13.33
C LEU A 43 -9.83 -6.51 -14.29
N SER A 44 -10.13 -7.73 -13.84
CA SER A 44 -10.81 -8.72 -14.66
C SER A 44 -12.24 -8.28 -15.03
N ASN A 45 -12.72 -8.74 -16.19
CA ASN A 45 -14.06 -8.40 -16.69
C ASN A 45 -15.18 -8.66 -15.67
N ASN A 46 -15.01 -9.65 -14.78
CA ASN A 46 -16.01 -10.04 -13.80
C ASN A 46 -16.17 -9.04 -12.64
N LYS A 47 -15.18 -8.17 -12.40
CA LYS A 47 -15.22 -7.13 -11.36
C LYS A 47 -15.15 -5.70 -11.92
N SER A 48 -15.22 -5.54 -13.24
CA SER A 48 -15.12 -4.24 -13.90
C SER A 48 -16.18 -3.24 -13.41
N ASP A 49 -17.42 -3.67 -13.20
CA ASP A 49 -18.51 -2.81 -12.71
C ASP A 49 -18.28 -2.35 -11.27
N LEU A 50 -17.70 -3.21 -10.42
CA LEU A 50 -17.35 -2.88 -9.04
C LEU A 50 -16.23 -1.85 -9.02
N LEU A 51 -15.18 -2.07 -9.83
CA LEU A 51 -14.08 -1.14 -9.98
C LEU A 51 -14.56 0.21 -10.52
N GLU A 52 -15.46 0.22 -11.50
CA GLU A 52 -15.97 1.46 -12.08
C GLU A 52 -16.74 2.31 -11.06
N LYS A 53 -17.64 1.68 -10.28
CA LYS A 53 -18.37 2.34 -9.20
C LYS A 53 -17.45 2.84 -8.09
N ALA A 54 -16.45 2.06 -7.72
CA ALA A 54 -15.48 2.45 -6.72
C ALA A 54 -14.65 3.66 -7.18
N LEU A 55 -14.22 3.66 -8.45
CA LEU A 55 -13.53 4.80 -9.06
C LEU A 55 -14.41 6.04 -9.12
N ASP A 56 -15.70 5.92 -9.47
CA ASP A 56 -16.63 7.06 -9.47
C ASP A 56 -16.72 7.71 -8.09
N MET A 57 -16.97 6.90 -7.05
CA MET A 57 -17.07 7.41 -5.69
C MET A 57 -15.75 8.02 -5.21
N ALA A 58 -14.64 7.34 -5.47
CA ALA A 58 -13.33 7.77 -4.99
C ALA A 58 -12.84 9.05 -5.66
N VAL A 59 -13.03 9.19 -6.97
CA VAL A 59 -12.68 10.41 -7.70
C VAL A 59 -13.52 11.60 -7.23
N ILE A 60 -14.83 11.41 -7.08
CA ILE A 60 -15.73 12.46 -6.58
C ILE A 60 -15.29 12.91 -5.18
N GLU A 61 -14.95 11.96 -4.30
CA GLU A 61 -14.54 12.29 -2.93
C GLU A 61 -13.18 13.01 -2.90
N ALA A 62 -12.19 12.48 -3.62
CA ALA A 62 -10.85 13.09 -3.66
C ALA A 62 -10.86 14.51 -4.26
N GLN A 63 -11.79 14.81 -5.17
CA GLN A 63 -11.93 16.13 -5.77
C GLN A 63 -12.64 17.14 -4.87
N LYS A 64 -13.49 16.71 -3.92
CA LYS A 64 -14.15 17.64 -2.97
C LYS A 64 -13.16 18.37 -2.08
N ASP A 65 -12.11 17.65 -1.67
CA ASP A 65 -11.07 18.18 -0.79
C ASP A 65 -9.92 18.83 -1.58
N ALA A 66 -9.84 18.59 -2.89
CA ALA A 66 -8.84 19.17 -3.76
C ALA A 66 -9.14 20.65 -4.05
N ASN A 67 -8.12 21.50 -3.97
CA ASN A 67 -8.19 22.87 -4.44
C ASN A 67 -7.54 22.99 -5.83
N SER A 68 -7.67 24.15 -6.48
CA SER A 68 -7.11 24.39 -7.83
C SER A 68 -5.59 24.26 -7.93
N VAL A 69 -4.87 24.14 -6.80
CA VAL A 69 -3.41 24.04 -6.72
C VAL A 69 -2.96 22.61 -6.41
N THR A 70 -3.87 21.72 -6.00
CA THR A 70 -3.53 20.33 -5.65
C THR A 70 -2.98 19.58 -6.87
N PRO A 71 -1.75 19.02 -6.78
CA PRO A 71 -1.19 18.23 -7.87
C PRO A 71 -2.03 16.99 -8.18
N CYS A 72 -2.14 16.63 -9.46
CA CYS A 72 -2.87 15.45 -9.90
C CYS A 72 -2.35 14.15 -9.23
N THR A 73 -1.04 14.05 -8.98
CA THR A 73 -0.45 12.89 -8.28
C THR A 73 -0.91 12.74 -6.85
N GLU A 74 -1.16 13.85 -6.15
CA GLU A 74 -1.67 13.81 -4.79
C GLU A 74 -3.12 13.31 -4.79
N ILE A 75 -3.94 13.80 -5.73
CA ILE A 75 -5.31 13.28 -5.95
C ILE A 75 -5.27 11.78 -6.27
N MET A 76 -4.37 11.33 -7.16
CA MET A 76 -4.25 9.91 -7.51
C MET A 76 -3.87 9.03 -6.32
N ARG A 77 -2.98 9.51 -5.43
CA ARG A 77 -2.64 8.79 -4.19
C ARG A 77 -3.84 8.66 -3.26
N VAL A 78 -4.64 9.72 -3.09
CA VAL A 78 -5.88 9.68 -2.30
C VAL A 78 -6.88 8.67 -2.89
N VAL A 79 -7.08 8.68 -4.20
CA VAL A 79 -7.96 7.70 -4.86
C VAL A 79 -7.43 6.28 -4.67
N LEU A 80 -6.11 6.07 -4.77
CA LEU A 80 -5.49 4.75 -4.56
C LEU A 80 -5.74 4.23 -3.14
N ASP A 81 -5.59 5.08 -2.11
CA ASP A 81 -5.85 4.73 -0.71
C ASP A 81 -7.31 4.35 -0.49
N GLN A 82 -8.24 5.08 -1.09
CA GLN A 82 -9.67 4.76 -1.04
C GLN A 82 -10.01 3.43 -1.72
N LEU A 83 -9.23 3.03 -2.72
CA LEU A 83 -9.34 1.72 -3.39
C LEU A 83 -8.61 0.59 -2.64
N GLY A 84 -7.82 0.90 -1.61
CA GLY A 84 -7.03 -0.05 -0.82
C GLY A 84 -7.78 -1.33 -0.41
N PRO A 85 -9.03 -1.26 0.11
CA PRO A 85 -9.81 -2.46 0.45
C PRO A 85 -10.09 -3.40 -0.72
N LEU A 86 -10.15 -2.87 -1.96
CA LEU A 86 -10.40 -3.65 -3.17
C LEU A 86 -9.11 -4.17 -3.81
N THR A 87 -8.05 -3.36 -3.79
CA THR A 87 -6.76 -3.68 -4.41
C THR A 87 -5.88 -4.54 -3.51
N GLY A 88 -6.13 -4.50 -2.20
CA GLY A 88 -5.28 -5.11 -1.18
C GLY A 88 -3.94 -4.42 -0.98
N LEU A 89 -3.76 -3.23 -1.57
CA LEU A 89 -2.60 -2.39 -1.33
C LEU A 89 -2.67 -1.76 0.07
N PRO A 90 -1.53 -1.54 0.73
CA PRO A 90 -1.49 -0.76 1.96
C PRO A 90 -1.80 0.71 1.65
N PRO A 91 -2.21 1.51 2.66
CA PRO A 91 -2.25 2.96 2.52
C PRO A 91 -0.87 3.50 2.10
N TYR A 92 -0.85 4.53 1.27
CA TYR A 92 0.37 5.18 0.82
C TYR A 92 1.16 5.72 2.02
N GLY A 93 2.47 5.47 2.04
CA GLY A 93 3.36 5.81 3.15
C GLY A 93 3.50 4.71 4.21
N ALA A 94 2.69 3.64 4.16
CA ALA A 94 2.78 2.54 5.11
C ALA A 94 3.91 1.55 4.78
N ILE A 95 4.20 1.34 3.48
CA ILE A 95 5.24 0.42 3.01
C ILE A 95 6.02 1.08 1.87
N HIS A 96 7.25 1.51 2.17
CA HIS A 96 8.11 2.25 1.25
C HIS A 96 8.36 1.53 -0.08
N GLU A 97 8.49 0.20 -0.07
CA GLU A 97 8.68 -0.58 -1.30
C GLU A 97 7.48 -0.52 -2.24
N ILE A 98 6.25 -0.47 -1.69
CA ILE A 98 5.03 -0.31 -2.47
C ILE A 98 4.91 1.14 -2.96
N ASP A 99 5.19 2.11 -2.08
CA ASP A 99 5.15 3.54 -2.40
C ASP A 99 6.08 3.86 -3.56
N LYS A 100 7.28 3.25 -3.57
CA LYS A 100 8.24 3.40 -4.66
C LYS A 100 7.67 2.92 -5.99
N ILE A 101 7.01 1.76 -6.03
CA ILE A 101 6.38 1.24 -7.25
C ILE A 101 5.32 2.23 -7.75
N VAL A 102 4.47 2.72 -6.85
CA VAL A 102 3.42 3.70 -7.18
C VAL A 102 4.04 4.99 -7.74
N ASP A 103 5.07 5.52 -7.08
CA ASP A 103 5.74 6.76 -7.47
C ASP A 103 6.48 6.64 -8.80
N ASP A 104 7.15 5.52 -9.06
CA ASP A 104 7.82 5.25 -10.32
C ASP A 104 6.81 5.24 -11.49
N VAL A 105 5.64 4.65 -11.29
CA VAL A 105 4.56 4.64 -12.30
C VAL A 105 3.96 6.04 -12.48
N LEU A 106 3.68 6.77 -11.39
CA LEU A 106 3.15 8.13 -11.46
C LEU A 106 4.12 9.09 -12.19
N LEU A 107 5.42 8.97 -11.91
CA LEU A 107 6.46 9.78 -12.54
C LEU A 107 6.61 9.46 -14.04
N LEU A 108 6.47 8.19 -14.44
CA LEU A 108 6.42 7.80 -15.84
C LEU A 108 5.23 8.44 -16.55
N LYS A 109 4.06 8.46 -15.92
CA LYS A 109 2.82 9.02 -16.49
C LYS A 109 2.85 10.54 -16.60
N MET A 110 3.41 11.25 -15.63
CA MET A 110 3.56 12.70 -15.71
C MET A 110 4.44 13.15 -16.89
N LYS A 111 5.51 12.41 -17.19
CA LYS A 111 6.36 12.69 -18.36
C LYS A 111 5.64 12.51 -19.70
N ILE A 112 4.61 11.67 -19.75
CA ILE A 112 3.80 11.44 -20.95
C ILE A 112 2.71 12.52 -21.09
N GLN A 113 2.20 13.07 -19.98
CA GLN A 113 1.11 14.03 -19.96
C GLN A 113 1.50 15.50 -20.22
N GLU A 114 2.80 15.85 -20.25
CA GLU A 114 3.25 17.21 -20.59
C GLU A 114 2.86 17.65 -22.01
N GLU A 115 2.50 16.72 -22.91
CA GLU A 115 2.05 17.04 -24.27
C GLU A 115 0.52 17.08 -24.47
N GLU A 116 -0.29 16.42 -23.62
CA GLU A 116 -1.74 16.23 -23.84
C GLU A 116 -2.64 17.24 -23.10
N ASN A 117 -2.12 17.97 -22.12
CA ASN A 117 -2.95 18.77 -21.19
C ASN A 117 -3.34 20.18 -21.67
N LYS A 118 -3.11 20.53 -22.95
CA LYS A 118 -3.64 21.79 -23.52
C LYS A 118 -5.07 21.58 -24.01
N GLY A 119 -6.06 21.77 -23.13
CA GLY A 119 -7.44 22.08 -23.55
C GLY A 119 -8.60 21.32 -22.89
N MET A 120 -8.40 20.61 -21.77
CA MET A 120 -9.53 20.00 -21.04
C MET A 120 -10.18 21.01 -20.07
N GLU A 121 -11.07 21.85 -20.60
CA GLU A 121 -11.92 22.74 -19.78
C GLU A 121 -13.17 22.05 -19.21
N ASP A 122 -13.48 20.84 -19.69
CA ASP A 122 -14.67 20.06 -19.32
C ASP A 122 -14.39 19.15 -18.10
N GLU A 123 -15.12 19.35 -17.01
CA GLU A 123 -14.98 18.58 -15.76
C GLU A 123 -15.24 17.08 -15.97
N ASP A 124 -16.21 16.71 -16.81
CA ASP A 124 -16.51 15.31 -17.10
C ASP A 124 -15.33 14.62 -17.81
N LYS A 125 -14.62 15.35 -18.67
CA LYS A 125 -13.41 14.84 -19.34
C LYS A 125 -12.26 14.65 -18.35
N LYS A 126 -12.10 15.54 -17.38
CA LYS A 126 -11.07 15.41 -16.33
C LYS A 126 -11.32 14.19 -15.45
N VAL A 127 -12.56 14.00 -15.01
CA VAL A 127 -12.97 12.82 -14.22
C VAL A 127 -12.69 11.55 -15.01
N LYS A 128 -13.13 11.48 -16.27
CA LYS A 128 -12.89 10.32 -17.13
C LYS A 128 -11.40 10.03 -17.34
N HIS A 129 -10.60 11.06 -17.58
CA HIS A 129 -9.16 10.93 -17.75
C HIS A 129 -8.45 10.46 -16.47
N LEU A 130 -8.87 10.96 -15.31
CA LEU A 130 -8.36 10.50 -14.02
C LEU A 130 -8.70 9.02 -13.79
N LYS A 131 -9.94 8.59 -14.04
CA LYS A 131 -10.34 7.19 -13.94
C LYS A 131 -9.52 6.28 -14.86
N MET A 132 -9.28 6.70 -16.09
CA MET A 132 -8.42 5.98 -17.03
C MET A 132 -6.98 5.87 -16.50
N SER A 133 -6.42 6.99 -16.02
CA SER A 133 -5.08 7.03 -15.41
C SER A 133 -4.97 6.11 -14.19
N MET A 134 -6.03 6.01 -13.37
CA MET A 134 -6.07 5.10 -12.23
C MET A 134 -6.10 3.63 -12.64
N ARG A 135 -6.85 3.27 -13.70
CA ARG A 135 -6.86 1.90 -14.22
C ARG A 135 -5.48 1.50 -14.74
N GLU A 136 -4.84 2.38 -15.48
CA GLU A 136 -3.49 2.17 -15.97
C GLU A 136 -2.48 2.05 -14.82
N LEU A 137 -2.56 2.92 -13.80
CA LEU A 137 -1.73 2.82 -12.61
C LEU A 137 -1.88 1.44 -11.95
N LEU A 138 -3.11 0.98 -11.74
CA LEU A 138 -3.37 -0.35 -11.17
C LEU A 138 -2.78 -1.47 -12.03
N GLU A 139 -2.92 -1.40 -13.35
CA GLU A 139 -2.35 -2.38 -14.27
C GLU A 139 -0.82 -2.43 -14.16
N HIS A 140 -0.15 -1.27 -14.09
CA HIS A 140 1.31 -1.23 -13.97
C HIS A 140 1.79 -1.72 -12.60
N VAL A 141 1.12 -1.32 -11.52
CA VAL A 141 1.44 -1.82 -10.16
C VAL A 141 1.27 -3.34 -10.10
N MET A 142 0.20 -3.87 -10.71
CA MET A 142 0.00 -5.32 -10.82
C MET A 142 1.15 -5.99 -11.57
N LEU A 143 1.51 -5.49 -12.75
CA LEU A 143 2.60 -6.06 -13.55
C LEU A 143 3.94 -6.03 -12.81
N GLU A 144 4.23 -4.94 -12.11
CA GLU A 144 5.47 -4.79 -11.33
C GLU A 144 5.54 -5.82 -10.19
N LEU A 145 4.43 -6.01 -9.46
CA LEU A 145 4.34 -7.01 -8.38
C LEU A 145 4.41 -8.45 -8.89
N GLU A 146 3.86 -8.72 -10.08
CA GLU A 146 3.94 -10.04 -10.73
C GLU A 146 5.33 -10.32 -11.31
N ALA A 147 6.00 -9.32 -11.89
CA ALA A 147 7.28 -9.47 -12.59
C ALA A 147 8.51 -9.42 -11.68
N ASN A 148 8.55 -8.47 -10.73
CA ASN A 148 9.75 -8.14 -9.95
C ASN A 148 9.75 -8.71 -8.52
N LYS A 149 8.94 -9.77 -8.31
CA LYS A 149 8.74 -10.55 -7.07
C LYS A 149 7.77 -9.91 -6.07
N PRO A 150 6.86 -10.69 -5.46
CA PRO A 150 5.96 -10.20 -4.41
C PRO A 150 6.69 -9.57 -3.22
N ILE A 151 6.13 -8.48 -2.69
CA ILE A 151 6.64 -7.81 -1.48
C ILE A 151 6.02 -8.49 -0.27
N SER A 152 6.84 -8.97 0.66
CA SER A 152 6.37 -9.58 1.92
C SER A 152 6.79 -8.74 3.11
N VAL A 153 5.83 -8.35 3.92
CA VAL A 153 6.06 -7.64 5.19
C VAL A 153 5.68 -8.56 6.33
N SER A 154 6.62 -8.79 7.26
CA SER A 154 6.39 -9.55 8.48
C SER A 154 6.40 -8.63 9.70
N SER A 155 5.56 -8.94 10.68
CA SER A 155 5.51 -8.26 11.97
C SER A 155 5.36 -9.28 13.08
N ASN A 156 6.11 -9.05 14.17
CA ASN A 156 6.08 -9.85 15.37
C ASN A 156 5.56 -8.99 16.51
N SER A 157 4.51 -9.44 17.18
CA SER A 157 3.93 -8.73 18.31
C SER A 157 3.79 -9.65 19.50
N VAL A 158 4.23 -9.21 20.67
CA VAL A 158 3.96 -9.91 21.92
C VAL A 158 2.49 -9.71 22.28
N ILE A 159 1.77 -10.81 22.51
CA ILE A 159 0.41 -10.78 23.02
C ILE A 159 0.50 -10.84 24.54
N HIS A 160 0.06 -9.77 25.19
CA HIS A 160 -0.23 -9.79 26.63
C HIS A 160 -1.66 -10.29 26.81
N THR A 161 -1.81 -11.48 27.41
CA THR A 161 -3.10 -12.10 27.76
C THR A 161 -3.50 -11.80 29.19
#